data_AF-A0A937XQA1-F1
#
_entry.id   AF-A0A937XQA1-F1
#
_cell.length_a   1.000
_cell.length_b   1.000
_cell.length_c   1.000
_cell.angle_alpha   90.00
_cell.angle_beta   90.00
_cell.angle_gamma   90.00
#
_symmetry.space_group_name_H-M   'P 1'
#
loop_
_entity.id
_entity.type
_entity.pdbx_description
1 polymer ?
#
loop_
_entity_poly.entity_id
_entity_poly.type
_entity_poly.pdbx_seq_one_letter_code
_entity_poly.pdbx_strand_id
1 'polypeptide(L)'
;MIRKGMSSRLALVIALVTISPGATGAYDSSSVLKRATAALGGENLKSLSYSGDGWGFTFGQAYVPGAAWPRIQIHSMSRTIDYEGAAMREQITLSRAEPRGGGGYPLFGQQTNDQYISGGFAWNMAGGNAAAGPRFVSERRTSCGLPLTGC
;
A
#
# COMPACT_ATOMS: atom_id res chain seq x y z
N MET A 1 60.59 28.61 -32.40
CA MET A 1 59.76 27.59 -33.07
C MET A 1 60.38 26.21 -32.79
N ILE A 2 59.54 25.19 -32.55
CA ILE A 2 59.83 23.75 -32.35
C ILE A 2 59.79 23.25 -30.89
N ARG A 3 58.87 22.29 -30.70
CA ARG A 3 58.38 21.59 -29.50
C ARG A 3 59.41 20.61 -28.89
N LYS A 4 59.30 20.39 -27.58
CA LYS A 4 59.45 19.13 -26.79
C LYS A 4 59.32 19.51 -25.30
N GLY A 5 58.68 18.77 -24.40
CA GLY A 5 58.20 17.41 -24.46
C GLY A 5 57.27 17.12 -23.29
N MET A 6 56.47 16.09 -23.54
CA MET A 6 55.60 15.36 -22.62
C MET A 6 56.44 14.81 -21.45
N SER A 7 56.14 15.21 -20.22
CA SER A 7 56.57 14.52 -18.99
C SER A 7 55.59 14.94 -17.89
N SER A 8 54.62 14.08 -17.57
CA SER A 8 54.72 13.10 -16.49
C SER A 8 54.39 13.74 -15.13
N ARG A 9 53.46 13.09 -14.39
CA ARG A 9 53.12 13.29 -12.97
C ARG A 9 52.01 14.29 -12.60
N LEU A 10 50.92 14.35 -13.37
CA LEU A 10 49.60 14.64 -12.77
C LEU A 10 48.69 13.41 -12.90
N ALA A 11 49.23 12.28 -12.45
CA ALA A 11 48.49 11.07 -12.16
C ALA A 11 48.35 10.97 -10.65
N LEU A 12 47.36 11.64 -10.08
CA LEU A 12 46.79 11.32 -8.77
C LEU A 12 45.55 12.19 -8.60
N VAL A 13 44.51 11.67 -7.96
CA VAL A 13 43.25 12.33 -7.58
C VAL A 13 42.12 12.13 -8.61
N ILE A 14 41.15 11.30 -8.22
CA ILE A 14 39.83 11.03 -8.82
C ILE A 14 39.80 9.89 -9.86
N ALA A 15 40.15 8.68 -9.44
CA ALA A 15 39.67 7.46 -10.10
C ALA A 15 39.58 6.31 -9.10
N LEU A 16 38.81 6.50 -8.03
CA LEU A 16 38.34 5.38 -7.22
C LEU A 16 36.92 5.65 -6.72
N VAL A 17 36.03 5.94 -7.66
CA VAL A 17 34.62 5.57 -7.48
C VAL A 17 34.60 4.06 -7.63
N THR A 18 34.74 3.35 -6.51
CA THR A 18 34.38 1.95 -6.43
C THR A 18 32.90 1.86 -6.78
N ILE A 19 32.64 1.49 -8.04
CA ILE A 19 31.39 0.88 -8.44
C ILE A 19 31.28 -0.36 -7.58
N SER A 20 30.55 -0.28 -6.46
CA SER A 20 30.04 -1.48 -5.80
C SER A 20 29.27 -2.24 -6.88
N PRO A 21 29.67 -3.46 -7.25
CA PRO A 21 28.78 -4.34 -7.98
C PRO A 21 27.56 -4.47 -7.08
N GLY A 22 26.42 -3.90 -7.49
CA GLY A 22 25.15 -4.18 -6.85
C GLY A 22 25.04 -5.69 -6.80
N ALA A 23 25.06 -6.26 -5.60
CA ALA A 23 24.98 -7.69 -5.41
C ALA A 23 23.63 -8.14 -5.99
N THR A 24 23.65 -8.64 -7.23
CA THR A 24 22.57 -9.43 -7.81
C THR A 24 22.63 -10.84 -7.23
N GLY A 25 22.61 -10.93 -5.90
CA GLY A 25 22.25 -12.14 -5.21
C GLY A 25 20.73 -12.21 -5.22
N ALA A 26 20.15 -13.33 -5.65
CA ALA A 26 18.76 -13.63 -5.33
C ALA A 26 18.62 -13.43 -3.83
N TYR A 27 17.89 -12.39 -3.40
CA TYR A 27 17.63 -12.20 -1.99
C TYR A 27 16.91 -13.46 -1.53
N ASP A 28 17.53 -14.23 -0.63
CA ASP A 28 16.82 -15.29 0.07
C ASP A 28 15.59 -14.62 0.71
N SER A 29 14.41 -14.93 0.17
CA SER A 29 13.15 -14.31 0.57
C SER A 29 12.93 -14.50 2.07
N SER A 30 13.39 -15.63 2.63
CA SER A 30 13.33 -15.89 4.06
C SER A 30 14.21 -14.92 4.85
N SER A 31 15.41 -14.58 4.36
CA SER A 31 16.30 -13.61 4.99
C SER A 31 15.76 -12.17 4.93
N VAL A 32 15.03 -11.82 3.87
CA VAL A 32 14.40 -10.49 3.73
C VAL A 32 13.21 -10.39 4.67
N LEU A 33 12.35 -11.42 4.71
CA LEU A 33 11.22 -11.47 5.62
C LEU A 33 11.68 -11.44 7.08
N LYS A 34 12.70 -12.23 7.46
CA LYS A 34 13.28 -12.18 8.82
C LYS A 34 13.76 -10.79 9.21
N ARG A 35 14.42 -10.08 8.29
CA ARG A 35 14.89 -8.69 8.51
C ARG A 35 13.72 -7.72 8.64
N ALA A 36 12.71 -7.84 7.79
CA ALA A 36 11.50 -7.02 7.86
C ALA A 36 10.74 -7.27 9.17
N THR A 37 10.55 -8.54 9.54
CA THR A 37 9.94 -8.94 10.82
C THR A 37 10.70 -8.35 12.00
N ALA A 38 12.03 -8.48 12.04
CA ALA A 38 12.85 -7.88 13.09
C ALA A 38 12.71 -6.35 13.14
N ALA A 39 12.72 -5.68 11.99
CA ALA A 39 12.58 -4.23 11.90
C ALA A 39 11.19 -3.73 12.33
N LEU A 40 10.14 -4.52 12.10
CA LEU A 40 8.77 -4.21 12.51
C LEU A 40 8.52 -4.48 14.00
N GLY A 41 9.46 -5.08 14.74
CA GLY A 41 9.30 -5.41 16.17
C GLY A 41 9.10 -6.90 16.46
N GLY A 42 9.21 -7.75 15.44
CA GLY A 42 9.23 -9.20 15.56
C GLY A 42 7.95 -9.77 16.15
N GLU A 43 8.11 -10.68 17.10
CA GLU A 43 7.00 -11.30 17.83
C GLU A 43 6.25 -10.32 18.74
N ASN A 44 6.82 -9.13 19.00
CA ASN A 44 6.22 -8.11 19.87
C ASN A 44 5.47 -7.02 19.07
N LEU A 45 5.20 -7.24 17.78
CA LEU A 45 4.44 -6.30 16.95
C LEU A 45 2.98 -6.24 17.42
N LYS A 46 2.59 -5.11 18.01
CA LYS A 46 1.23 -4.89 18.53
C LYS A 46 0.27 -4.31 17.49
N SER A 47 0.78 -3.43 16.63
CA SER A 47 -0.04 -2.74 15.64
C SER A 47 0.75 -2.40 14.40
N LEU A 48 0.11 -2.47 13.24
CA LEU A 48 0.66 -2.03 11.96
C LEU A 48 -0.21 -0.91 11.39
N SER A 49 0.41 0.22 11.05
CA SER A 49 -0.28 1.31 10.33
C SER A 49 0.49 1.68 9.08
N TYR A 50 -0.25 1.88 7.99
CA TYR A 50 0.31 2.33 6.73
C TYR A 50 -0.68 3.22 5.98
N SER A 51 -0.16 4.08 5.13
CA SER A 51 -0.93 4.99 4.31
C SER A 51 -0.36 5.10 2.89
N GLY A 52 -1.18 5.58 1.97
CA GLY A 52 -0.78 5.82 0.59
C GLY A 52 -1.87 6.49 -0.23
N ASP A 53 -1.53 6.81 -1.46
CA ASP A 53 -2.40 7.41 -2.47
C ASP A 53 -2.07 6.82 -3.85
N GLY A 54 -2.89 7.13 -4.84
CA GLY A 54 -2.67 6.66 -6.21
C GLY A 54 -3.96 6.49 -7.00
N TRP A 55 -4.03 5.43 -7.79
CA TRP A 55 -5.20 5.10 -8.58
C TRP A 55 -5.55 3.63 -8.44
N GLY A 56 -6.81 3.31 -8.68
CA GLY A 56 -7.33 1.95 -8.67
C GLY A 56 -8.37 1.76 -9.75
N PHE A 57 -8.97 0.56 -9.78
CA PHE A 57 -10.07 0.23 -10.67
C PHE A 57 -11.17 -0.48 -9.90
N THR A 58 -12.42 -0.21 -10.22
CA THR A 58 -13.54 -0.93 -9.61
C THR A 58 -13.95 -2.15 -10.42
N PHE A 59 -13.52 -3.31 -9.93
CA PHE A 59 -13.84 -4.59 -10.52
C PHE A 59 -15.36 -4.82 -10.61
N GLY A 60 -15.84 -5.31 -11.76
CA GLY A 60 -17.25 -5.68 -11.95
C GLY A 60 -18.23 -4.51 -11.99
N GLN A 61 -17.74 -3.27 -11.93
CA GLN A 61 -18.53 -2.06 -11.88
C GLN A 61 -18.36 -1.20 -13.13
N ALA A 62 -18.15 -1.83 -14.29
CA ALA A 62 -18.05 -1.13 -15.58
C ALA A 62 -19.34 -0.36 -15.91
N TYR A 63 -19.20 0.79 -16.58
CA TYR A 63 -20.36 1.59 -17.00
C TYR A 63 -21.22 0.89 -18.06
N VAL A 64 -20.58 0.13 -18.96
CA VAL A 64 -21.23 -0.69 -19.99
C VAL A 64 -20.73 -2.13 -19.87
N PRO A 65 -21.59 -3.15 -20.05
CA PRO A 65 -21.15 -4.54 -20.10
C PRO A 65 -20.03 -4.76 -21.11
N GLY A 66 -18.95 -5.44 -20.70
CA GLY A 66 -17.80 -5.74 -21.56
C GLY A 66 -16.80 -4.59 -21.75
N ALA A 67 -17.07 -3.39 -21.23
CA ALA A 67 -16.09 -2.30 -21.22
C ALA A 67 -15.00 -2.50 -20.15
N ALA A 68 -13.92 -1.73 -20.26
CA ALA A 68 -12.87 -1.68 -19.24
C ALA A 68 -13.45 -1.25 -17.88
N TRP A 69 -12.82 -1.70 -16.79
CA TRP A 69 -13.23 -1.28 -15.46
C TRP A 69 -12.92 0.19 -15.24
N PRO A 70 -13.81 0.94 -14.55
CA PRO A 70 -13.64 2.37 -14.40
C PRO A 70 -12.46 2.66 -13.46
N ARG A 71 -11.63 3.62 -13.86
CA ARG A 71 -10.56 4.11 -12.99
C ARG A 71 -11.11 4.98 -11.87
N ILE A 72 -10.54 4.83 -10.69
CA ILE A 72 -10.76 5.68 -9.52
C ILE A 72 -9.44 6.34 -9.10
N GLN A 73 -9.53 7.56 -8.61
CA GLN A 73 -8.42 8.24 -7.95
C GLN A 73 -8.53 7.99 -6.46
N ILE A 74 -7.45 7.53 -5.84
CA ILE A 74 -7.31 7.38 -4.39
C ILE A 74 -6.50 8.58 -3.91
N HIS A 75 -7.18 9.49 -3.21
CA HIS A 75 -6.55 10.71 -2.66
C HIS A 75 -5.84 10.43 -1.35
N SER A 76 -6.42 9.53 -0.55
CA SER A 76 -5.78 9.06 0.68
C SER A 76 -6.31 7.68 1.03
N MET A 77 -5.42 6.83 1.51
CA MET A 77 -5.71 5.54 2.09
C MET A 77 -4.94 5.46 3.39
N SER A 78 -5.59 5.11 4.49
CA SER A 78 -4.94 4.75 5.74
C SER A 78 -5.54 3.45 6.25
N ARG A 79 -4.67 2.54 6.69
CA ARG A 79 -5.08 1.30 7.34
C ARG A 79 -4.30 1.15 8.63
N THR A 80 -5.01 0.80 9.69
CA THR A 80 -4.44 0.46 10.99
C THR A 80 -4.98 -0.88 11.42
N ILE A 81 -4.08 -1.78 11.79
CA ILE A 81 -4.36 -3.11 12.31
C ILE A 81 -3.83 -3.14 13.74
N ASP A 82 -4.69 -3.51 14.68
CA ASP A 82 -4.37 -3.76 16.07
C ASP A 82 -4.45 -5.27 16.31
N TYR A 83 -3.28 -5.89 16.51
CA TYR A 83 -3.15 -7.32 16.72
C TYR A 83 -3.51 -7.74 18.16
N GLU A 84 -3.36 -6.85 19.15
CA GLU A 84 -3.78 -7.13 20.53
C GLU A 84 -5.29 -7.06 20.66
N GLY A 85 -5.91 -6.06 20.03
CA GLY A 85 -7.35 -5.82 20.05
C GLY A 85 -8.16 -6.59 19.01
N ALA A 86 -7.52 -7.43 18.18
CA ALA A 86 -8.19 -8.19 17.12
C ALA A 86 -9.05 -7.29 16.20
N ALA A 87 -8.52 -6.12 15.83
CA ALA A 87 -9.27 -5.06 15.18
C ALA A 87 -8.50 -4.43 14.02
N MET A 88 -9.25 -3.93 13.04
CA MET A 88 -8.68 -3.18 11.92
C MET A 88 -9.63 -2.06 11.52
N ARG A 89 -9.05 -0.91 11.18
CA ARG A 89 -9.72 0.21 10.53
C ARG A 89 -9.05 0.50 9.20
N GLU A 90 -9.85 0.70 8.17
CA GLU A 90 -9.41 1.23 6.90
C GLU A 90 -10.25 2.44 6.51
N GLN A 91 -9.59 3.54 6.17
CA GLN A 91 -10.22 4.73 5.64
C GLN A 91 -9.64 5.04 4.26
N ILE A 92 -10.50 5.17 3.26
CA ILE A 92 -10.11 5.50 1.88
C ILE A 92 -10.93 6.68 1.40
N THR A 93 -10.26 7.74 0.96
CA THR A 93 -10.85 8.87 0.26
C THR A 93 -10.56 8.76 -1.23
N LEU A 94 -11.63 8.74 -2.02
CA LEU A 94 -11.56 8.42 -3.43
C LEU A 94 -12.49 9.33 -4.25
N SER A 95 -12.21 9.47 -5.54
CA SER A 95 -13.09 10.12 -6.50
C SER A 95 -13.09 9.36 -7.82
N ARG A 96 -14.07 9.66 -8.67
CA ARG A 96 -14.00 9.23 -10.07
C ARG A 96 -12.75 9.82 -10.72
N ALA A 97 -12.09 9.03 -11.55
CA ALA A 97 -11.03 9.52 -12.44
C ALA A 97 -11.53 9.76 -13.88
N GLU A 98 -12.78 9.37 -14.17
CA GLU A 98 -13.36 9.38 -15.51
C GLU A 98 -14.79 9.97 -15.51
N PRO A 99 -15.19 10.74 -16.56
CA PRO A 99 -16.51 11.36 -16.62
C PRO A 99 -17.68 10.37 -16.64
N ARG A 100 -17.53 9.26 -17.39
CA ARG A 100 -18.50 8.16 -17.48
C ARG A 100 -18.00 6.94 -16.72
N GLY A 101 -17.63 7.13 -15.45
CA GLY A 101 -17.22 6.01 -14.60
C GLY A 101 -18.38 5.07 -14.23
N GLY A 102 -18.08 4.02 -13.47
CA GLY A 102 -19.06 3.16 -12.80
C GLY A 102 -18.81 3.08 -11.28
N GLY A 103 -19.41 2.10 -10.60
CA GLY A 103 -19.16 1.86 -9.16
C GLY A 103 -19.90 2.78 -8.19
N GLY A 104 -20.88 3.57 -8.65
CA GLY A 104 -21.77 4.35 -7.77
C GLY A 104 -21.14 5.56 -7.09
N TYR A 105 -19.92 5.95 -7.43
CA TYR A 105 -19.27 7.14 -6.86
C TYR A 105 -19.96 8.44 -7.29
N PRO A 106 -19.86 9.52 -6.49
CA PRO A 106 -20.34 10.85 -6.86
C PRO A 106 -19.80 11.30 -8.24
N LEU A 107 -20.64 12.00 -9.01
CA LEU A 107 -20.24 12.61 -10.29
C LEU A 107 -19.14 13.67 -10.09
N PHE A 108 -19.23 14.40 -8.98
CA PHE A 108 -18.28 15.42 -8.56
C PHE A 108 -17.97 15.27 -7.07
N GLY A 109 -16.76 15.67 -6.68
CA GLY A 109 -16.31 15.59 -5.29
C GLY A 109 -15.64 14.26 -4.93
N GLN A 110 -15.28 14.16 -3.66
CA GLN A 110 -14.64 12.99 -3.06
C GLN A 110 -15.65 12.27 -2.17
N GLN A 111 -15.48 10.96 -2.07
CA GLN A 111 -16.18 10.09 -1.12
C GLN A 111 -15.15 9.46 -0.20
N THR A 112 -15.42 9.47 1.10
CA THR A 112 -14.63 8.75 2.10
C THR A 112 -15.38 7.51 2.56
N ASN A 113 -14.74 6.36 2.44
CA ASN A 113 -15.20 5.09 2.99
C ASN A 113 -14.40 4.80 4.25
N ASP A 114 -15.07 4.63 5.38
CA ASP A 114 -14.46 4.25 6.64
C ASP A 114 -15.02 2.89 7.06
N GLN A 115 -14.12 1.93 7.22
CA GLN A 115 -14.44 0.51 7.34
C GLN A 115 -13.75 -0.07 8.55
N TYR A 116 -14.49 -0.93 9.26
CA TYR A 116 -14.03 -1.50 10.52
C TYR A 116 -14.28 -2.99 10.59
N ILE A 117 -13.40 -3.68 11.30
CA ILE A 117 -13.63 -5.01 11.85
C ILE A 117 -13.07 -5.05 13.28
N SER A 118 -13.78 -5.73 14.15
CA SER A 118 -13.30 -6.07 15.50
C SER A 118 -13.94 -7.39 15.91
N GLY A 119 -13.10 -8.39 16.13
CA GLY A 119 -13.54 -9.77 16.35
C GLY A 119 -14.55 -10.23 15.29
N GLY A 120 -15.68 -10.80 15.72
CA GLY A 120 -16.73 -11.30 14.81
C GLY A 120 -17.59 -10.23 14.13
N PHE A 121 -17.31 -8.95 14.28
CA PHE A 121 -18.17 -7.86 13.81
C PHE A 121 -17.47 -6.98 12.79
N ALA A 122 -18.18 -6.63 11.72
CA ALA A 122 -17.73 -5.69 10.70
C ALA A 122 -18.81 -4.64 10.40
N TRP A 123 -18.39 -3.39 10.23
CA TRP A 123 -19.29 -2.28 9.90
C TRP A 123 -18.60 -1.23 9.04
N ASN A 124 -19.40 -0.37 8.43
CA ASN A 124 -18.94 0.83 7.72
C ASN A 124 -19.50 2.07 8.42
N MET A 125 -18.85 3.22 8.26
CA MET A 125 -19.46 4.49 8.63
C MET A 125 -20.21 5.06 7.43
N ALA A 126 -21.49 5.34 7.62
CA ALA A 126 -22.33 6.08 6.70
C ALA A 126 -22.55 7.48 7.27
N GLY A 127 -21.64 8.40 6.93
CA GLY A 127 -21.53 9.68 7.65
C GLY A 127 -21.15 9.43 9.10
N GLY A 128 -21.93 9.96 10.05
CA GLY A 128 -21.71 9.74 11.48
C GLY A 128 -22.25 8.42 12.04
N ASN A 129 -22.93 7.60 11.23
CA ASN A 129 -23.63 6.41 11.72
C ASN A 129 -22.88 5.12 11.38
N ALA A 130 -22.79 4.20 12.33
CA ALA A 130 -22.29 2.85 12.09
C ALA A 130 -23.35 2.00 11.38
N ALA A 131 -23.01 1.45 10.22
CA ALA A 131 -23.83 0.53 9.44
C ALA A 131 -23.24 -0.88 9.49
N ALA A 132 -23.91 -1.78 10.22
CA ALA A 132 -23.47 -3.16 10.36
C ALA A 132 -23.43 -3.89 9.00
N GLY A 133 -22.39 -4.69 8.79
CA GLY A 133 -22.20 -5.46 7.56
C GLY A 133 -21.60 -6.84 7.83
N PRO A 134 -22.40 -7.80 8.35
CA PRO A 134 -21.93 -9.14 8.68
C PRO A 134 -21.25 -9.88 7.51
N ARG A 135 -21.67 -9.57 6.27
CA ARG A 135 -21.08 -10.13 5.04
C ARG A 135 -19.61 -9.77 4.82
N PHE A 136 -19.10 -8.74 5.49
CA PHE A 136 -17.71 -8.27 5.32
C PHE A 136 -16.72 -8.96 6.27
N VAL A 137 -17.21 -9.71 7.26
CA VAL A 137 -16.35 -10.29 8.32
C VAL A 137 -15.27 -11.19 7.73
N SER A 138 -15.63 -12.11 6.83
CA SER A 138 -14.67 -13.07 6.24
C SER A 138 -13.56 -12.39 5.44
N GLU A 139 -13.91 -11.42 4.59
CA GLU A 139 -12.97 -10.66 3.77
C GLU A 139 -12.03 -9.81 4.63
N ARG A 140 -12.57 -9.11 5.62
CA ARG A 140 -11.79 -8.23 6.49
C ARG A 140 -10.90 -8.97 7.45
N ARG A 141 -11.34 -10.13 7.93
CA ARG A 141 -10.50 -11.01 8.74
C ARG A 141 -9.29 -11.51 7.96
N THR A 142 -9.50 -11.87 6.69
CA THR A 142 -8.40 -12.22 5.78
C THR A 142 -7.45 -11.04 5.58
N SER A 143 -7.99 -9.82 5.44
CA SER A 143 -7.21 -8.59 5.26
C SER A 143 -6.39 -8.18 6.49
N CYS A 144 -6.84 -8.57 7.67
CA CYS A 144 -6.18 -8.32 8.96
C CYS A 144 -4.92 -9.20 9.14
N GLY A 145 -4.76 -10.27 8.35
CA GLY A 145 -3.54 -11.08 8.30
C GLY A 145 -3.32 -12.01 9.51
N LEU A 146 -4.25 -12.06 10.46
CA LEU A 146 -4.22 -13.02 11.57
C LEU A 146 -4.82 -14.36 11.16
N PRO A 147 -4.46 -15.48 11.83
CA PRO A 147 -5.18 -16.74 11.69
C PRO A 147 -6.69 -16.52 11.90
N LEU A 148 -7.53 -17.38 11.30
CA LEU A 148 -9.00 -17.23 11.14
C LEU A 148 -9.84 -16.98 12.42
N THR A 149 -9.18 -16.85 13.57
CA THR A 149 -9.74 -16.59 14.91
C THR A 149 -9.25 -15.27 15.54
N GLY A 150 -8.31 -14.54 14.92
CA GLY A 150 -7.64 -13.38 15.52
C GLY A 150 -8.21 -12.01 15.14
N CYS A 151 -9.20 -11.96 14.25
CA CYS A 151 -10.06 -10.81 13.97
C CYS A 151 -11.47 -11.40 13.69
#